data_AF-A0A9X9EPK0-F1
#
_entry.id   AF-A0A9X9EPK0-F1
#
_cell.length_a   1.000
_cell.length_b   1.000
_cell.length_c   1.000
_cell.angle_alpha   90.00
_cell.angle_beta   90.00
_cell.angle_gamma   90.00
#
_symmetry.space_group_name_H-M   'P 1'
#
loop_
_entity.id
_entity.type
_entity.pdbx_description
1 polymer ?
#
loop_
_entity_poly.entity_id
_entity_poly.type
_entity_poly.pdbx_seq_one_letter_code
_entity_poly.pdbx_strand_id
1 'polypeptide(L)' 'MVSYMDYTSPSTQFFFDINKSNLMKKDNQNYINVLGIKQLNTLENVSLL' A
#
# COMPACT_ATOMS: atom_id res chain seq x y z
N MET A 1 15.69 10.05 -15.51
CA MET A 1 15.13 11.26 -14.88
C MET A 1 14.89 10.90 -13.41
N VAL A 2 15.55 11.58 -12.46
CA VAL A 2 15.35 11.29 -11.03
C VAL A 2 14.13 12.09 -10.59
N SER A 3 13.05 11.40 -10.23
CA SER A 3 11.88 12.02 -9.61
C SER A 3 12.25 12.39 -8.17
N TYR A 4 12.22 13.67 -7.83
CA TYR A 4 12.47 14.11 -6.45
C TYR A 4 11.17 13.91 -5.66
N MET A 5 11.14 12.87 -4.83
CA MET A 5 10.01 12.57 -3.94
C MET A 5 10.11 13.38 -2.64
N ASP A 6 9.04 14.09 -2.29
CA ASP A 6 8.92 14.77 -1.00
C ASP A 6 8.34 13.81 0.06
N TYR A 7 9.24 13.17 0.81
CA TYR A 7 8.87 12.28 1.90
C TYR A 7 8.28 13.01 3.12
N THR A 8 8.32 14.35 3.17
CA THR A 8 7.70 15.12 4.27
C THR A 8 6.28 15.56 3.97
N SER A 9 5.81 15.37 2.72
CA SER A 9 4.45 15.74 2.34
C SER A 9 3.41 14.97 3.17
N PRO A 10 2.36 15.64 3.67
CA PRO A 10 1.28 14.99 4.41
C PRO A 10 0.45 14.03 3.53
N SER A 11 0.57 14.11 2.20
CA SER A 11 -0.08 13.18 1.27
C SER A 11 0.75 11.93 0.99
N THR A 12 1.97 11.83 1.50
CA THR A 12 2.87 10.70 1.27
C THR A 12 2.37 9.48 2.05
N GLN A 13 2.04 8.42 1.33
CA GLN A 13 1.59 7.17 1.93
C GLN A 13 2.73 6.15 1.95
N PHE A 14 3.17 5.78 3.14
CA PHE A 14 4.30 4.86 3.36
C PHE A 14 3.87 3.39 3.44
N PHE A 15 2.64 3.15 3.91
CA PHE A 15 2.10 1.82 4.05
C PHE A 15 0.60 1.83 3.82
N PHE A 16 0.07 0.64 3.53
CA PHE A 16 -1.35 0.38 3.47
C PHE A 16 -1.63 -0.92 4.23
N ASP A 17 -2.60 -0.90 5.14
CA ASP A 17 -3.02 -2.09 5.86
C ASP A 17 -3.90 -2.97 4.95
N ILE A 18 -3.32 -4.06 4.44
CA ILE A 18 -4.00 -4.97 3.50
C ILE A 18 -5.26 -5.61 4.10
N ASN A 19 -5.37 -5.70 5.42
CA ASN A 19 -6.54 -6.27 6.08
C ASN A 19 -7.76 -5.35 5.96
N LYS A 20 -7.56 -4.06 5.65
CA LYS A 20 -8.62 -3.10 5.34
C LYS A 20 -9.14 -3.21 3.91
N SER A 21 -8.56 -4.08 3.07
CA SER A 21 -8.93 -4.25 1.67
C SER A 21 -9.38 -5.67 1.38
N ASN A 22 -10.29 -6.18 2.22
CA ASN A 22 -10.87 -7.49 2.03
C ASN A 22 -11.84 -7.48 0.84
N LEU A 23 -11.58 -8.33 -0.14
CA LEU A 23 -12.47 -8.56 -1.28
C LEU A 23 -13.49 -9.65 -0.94
N MET A 24 -13.01 -10.73 -0.33
CA MET A 24 -13.85 -11.82 0.14
C MET A 24 -13.17 -12.60 1.26
N LYS A 25 -14.00 -13.20 2.11
CA LYS A 25 -13.60 -14.15 3.14
C LYS A 25 -14.18 -15.51 2.80
N LYS A 26 -13.31 -16.49 2.53
CA LYS A 26 -13.74 -17.87 2.26
C LYS A 26 -14.10 -18.58 3.58
N ASP A 27 -13.29 -18.38 4.61
CA ASP A 27 -13.50 -18.88 5.98
C ASP A 27 -12.66 -18.07 6.97
N ASN A 28 -12.62 -18.46 8.25
CA ASN A 28 -11.91 -17.72 9.31
C ASN A 28 -10.39 -17.65 9.14
N GLN A 29 -9.80 -18.46 8.26
CA GLN A 29 -8.36 -18.54 8.01
C GLN A 29 -7.99 -18.16 6.57
N ASN A 30 -8.97 -17.98 5.69
CA ASN A 30 -8.75 -17.68 4.27
C ASN A 30 -9.43 -16.38 3.85
N TYR A 31 -8.60 -15.36 3.62
CA TYR A 31 -9.00 -14.03 3.17
C TYR A 31 -8.37 -13.76 1.81
N ILE A 32 -9.18 -13.25 0.88
CA ILE A 32 -8.68 -12.71 -0.38
C ILE A 32 -8.79 -11.20 -0.26
N ASN A 33 -7.63 -10.54 -0.24
CA ASN A 33 -7.54 -9.09 -0.19
C ASN A 33 -7.14 -8.57 -1.58
N VAL A 34 -7.57 -7.35 -1.90
CA VAL A 34 -7.20 -6.68 -3.16
C VAL A 34 -6.24 -5.54 -2.88
N LEU A 35 -5.17 -5.45 -3.68
CA LEU A 35 -4.25 -4.32 -3.65
C LEU A 35 -4.20 -3.70 -5.04
N GLY A 36 -4.70 -2.48 -5.18
CA GLY A 36 -4.65 -1.71 -6.42
C GLY A 36 -3.52 -0.68 -6.39
N ILE A 37 -3.28 -0.05 -7.54
CA ILE A 37 -2.23 0.97 -7.71
C ILE A 37 -2.42 2.15 -6.73
N LYS A 38 -3.66 2.49 -6.38
CA LYS A 38 -3.98 3.55 -5.40
C LYS A 38 -3.63 3.19 -3.96
N GLN A 39 -3.43 1.91 -3.66
CA GLN A 39 -3.06 1.41 -2.34
C GLN A 39 -1.56 1.06 -2.25
N LEU A 40 -0.81 1.18 -3.35
CA LEU A 40 0.64 1.08 -3.32
C LEU A 40 1.21 2.24 -2.51
N ASN A 41 2.31 1.98 -1.82
CA ASN A 41 3.03 3.06 -1.18
C ASN A 41 3.58 4.01 -2.25
N THR A 42 3.77 5.26 -1.84
CA THR A 42 4.35 6.31 -2.67
C THR A 42 5.85 6.12 -2.92
N LEU A 43 6.45 5.10 -2.30
CA LEU A 43 7.87 4.78 -2.43
C LEU A 43 8.09 4.10 -3.78
N GLU A 44 8.58 4.85 -4.77
CA GLU A 44 8.87 4.34 -6.13
C GLU A 44 9.94 3.22 -6.10
N ASN A 45 9.50 1.96 -5.93
CA ASN A 45 10.34 0.77 -5.80
C ASN A 45 11.36 0.83 -4.64
N VAL A 46 11.10 1.65 -3.61
CA VAL A 46 11.95 1.76 -2.43
C VAL A 46 11.20 1.20 -1.22
N SER A 47 11.90 0.50 -0.34
CA SER A 47 11.37 0.09 0.96
C SER A 47 12.10 0.86 2.06
N LEU A 48 11.34 1.39 3.02
CA LEU A 48 11.87 1.95 4.27
C LEU A 48 11.75 0.86 5.35
N LEU A 49 12.87 0.56 6.02
CA LEU A 49 12.96 -0.40 7.14
C LEU A 49 12.76 0.30 8.48
#